data_AF-A0A965HK73-F1
#
_entry.id   AF-A0A965HK73-F1
#
_cell.length_a   1.000
_cell.length_b   1.000
_cell.length_c   1.000
_cell.angle_alpha   90.00
_cell.angle_beta   90.00
_cell.angle_gamma   90.00
#
_symmetry.space_group_name_H-M   'P 1'
#
loop_
_entity.id
_entity.type
_entity.pdbx_description
1 polymer ?
#
loop_
_entity_poly.entity_id
_entity_poly.type
_entity_poly.pdbx_seq_one_letter_code
_entity_poly.pdbx_strand_id
1 'polypeptide(L)'
;MSDFVSDFWAWYVGLIVIASVIGCLLLMKSQDVPTDEGKELDHRWDETLVELDNPLPKWWKGLFYATVVFAAGYFLLYPGVGSYAGLLKWTSVGQHTAELKQADERFGPVLAKYAGMRIEEVAVNPEAREMGKHLWLTYCTQCHGPDAGGNTGFPNLRDGDWIWGGSA
;
A
#
# COMPACT_ATOMS: atom_id res chain seq x y z
N MET A 1 -8.87 13.17 6.15
CA MET A 1 -8.39 14.56 6.21
C MET A 1 -7.07 14.55 6.94
N SER A 2 -6.15 15.46 6.65
CA SER A 2 -4.90 15.52 7.40
C SER A 2 -5.21 15.72 8.89
N ASP A 3 -4.79 14.80 9.75
CA ASP A 3 -5.00 14.84 11.21
C ASP A 3 -4.11 15.90 11.90
N PHE A 4 -3.95 17.06 11.26
CA PHE A 4 -3.23 18.17 11.85
C PHE A 4 -4.14 18.95 12.81
N VAL A 5 -3.53 19.46 13.88
CA VAL A 5 -4.20 20.34 14.87
C VAL A 5 -4.71 21.66 14.25
N SER A 6 -4.24 22.03 13.05
CA SER A 6 -4.73 23.16 12.27
C SER A 6 -4.28 23.07 10.80
N ASP A 7 -4.97 23.80 9.92
CA ASP A 7 -4.65 23.90 8.48
C ASP A 7 -3.27 24.48 8.18
N PHE A 8 -2.68 25.18 9.15
CA PHE A 8 -1.33 25.74 9.03
C PHE A 8 -0.30 24.66 8.66
N TRP A 9 -0.33 23.51 9.35
CA TRP A 9 0.66 22.46 9.15
C TRP A 9 0.55 21.79 7.79
N ALA A 10 -0.67 21.65 7.28
CA ALA A 10 -0.89 21.12 5.94
C ALA A 10 -0.20 22.01 4.90
N TRP A 11 -0.45 23.33 4.97
CA TRP A 11 0.15 24.29 4.03
C TRP A 11 1.65 24.47 4.23
N TYR A 12 2.13 24.43 5.48
CA TYR A 12 3.57 24.46 5.79
C TYR A 12 4.31 23.33 5.05
N VAL A 13 3.83 22.10 5.17
CA VAL A 13 4.43 20.95 4.46
C VAL A 13 4.28 21.10 2.95
N GLY A 14 3.08 21.44 2.47
CA GLY A 14 2.81 21.59 1.04
C GLY A 14 3.72 22.63 0.36
N LEU A 15 3.94 23.78 0.99
CA LEU A 15 4.80 24.83 0.47
C LEU A 15 6.28 24.43 0.45
N ILE A 16 6.76 23.73 1.48
CA ILE A 16 8.14 23.22 1.51
C ILE A 16 8.37 22.20 0.40
N VAL A 17 7.40 21.30 0.16
CA VAL A 17 7.49 20.32 -0.92
C VAL A 17 7.54 21.03 -2.28
N ILE A 18 6.66 22.01 -2.53
CA ILE A 18 6.68 22.79 -3.78
C ILE A 18 8.01 23.53 -3.95
N ALA A 19 8.48 24.21 -2.91
CA ALA A 19 9.76 24.93 -2.95
C ALA A 19 10.93 23.98 -3.23
N SER A 20 10.92 22.77 -2.67
CA SER A 20 11.94 21.75 -2.90
C SER A 20 11.92 21.24 -4.34
N VAL A 21 10.74 21.00 -4.92
CA VAL A 21 10.60 20.61 -6.33
C VAL A 21 11.09 21.72 -7.26
N ILE A 22 10.75 22.98 -6.98
CA ILE A 22 11.27 24.14 -7.73
C ILE A 22 12.80 24.20 -7.60
N GLY A 23 13.35 24.01 -6.40
CA GLY A 23 14.79 23.94 -6.17
C GLY A 23 15.46 22.85 -7.01
N CYS A 24 14.87 21.66 -7.08
CA CYS A 24 15.37 20.57 -7.93
C CYS A 24 15.31 20.90 -9.43
N LEU A 25 14.25 21.59 -9.88
CA LEU A 25 14.14 22.04 -11.28
C LEU A 25 15.20 23.10 -11.62
N LEU A 26 15.46 24.03 -10.70
CA LEU A 26 16.51 25.04 -10.86
C LEU A 26 17.90 24.40 -10.86
N LEU A 27 18.13 23.42 -9.99
CA LEU A 27 19.38 22.64 -9.96
C LEU A 27 19.57 21.86 -11.27
N MET A 28 18.54 21.17 -11.76
CA MET A 28 18.61 20.46 -13.03
C MET A 28 18.96 21.42 -14.19
N LYS A 29 18.32 22.59 -14.22
CA LYS A 29 18.61 23.63 -15.21
C LYS A 29 20.02 24.19 -15.08
N SER A 30 20.58 24.30 -13.87
CA SER A 30 21.96 24.77 -13.70
C SER A 30 23.01 23.77 -14.20
N GLN A 31 22.62 22.51 -14.45
CA GLN A 31 23.49 21.50 -15.07
C GLN A 31 23.53 21.60 -16.61
N ASP A 32 22.75 22.48 -17.24
CA ASP A 32 22.81 22.70 -18.70
C ASP A 32 24.00 23.61 -19.07
N VAL A 33 25.20 23.16 -18.73
CA VAL A 33 26.48 23.82 -19.07
C VAL A 33 27.15 23.11 -20.24
N PRO A 34 27.96 23.82 -21.06
CA PRO A 34 28.81 23.18 -22.06
C PRO A 34 29.75 22.17 -21.39
N THR A 35 29.89 21.00 -22.00
CA THR A 35 30.71 19.87 -21.53
C THR A 35 31.58 19.38 -22.69
N ASP A 36 32.76 18.85 -22.38
CA ASP A 36 33.69 18.26 -23.36
C ASP A 36 33.64 16.73 -23.24
N GLU A 37 32.76 16.10 -24.02
CA GLU A 37 32.41 14.68 -23.89
C GLU A 37 33.66 13.78 -24.03
N GLY A 38 33.91 12.96 -23.01
CA GLY A 38 35.07 12.06 -22.93
C GLY A 38 36.33 12.71 -22.35
N LYS A 39 36.33 14.01 -22.04
CA LYS A 39 37.46 14.68 -21.38
C LYS A 39 37.52 14.30 -19.90
N GLU A 40 38.72 13.92 -19.45
CA GLU A 40 39.01 13.75 -18.02
C GLU A 40 39.19 15.10 -17.33
N LEU A 41 38.61 15.24 -16.14
CA LEU A 41 38.83 16.40 -15.28
C LEU A 41 40.22 16.33 -14.60
N ASP A 42 40.76 17.50 -14.22
CA ASP A 42 42.15 17.63 -13.76
C ASP A 42 42.47 16.87 -12.45
N HIS A 43 41.46 16.58 -11.63
CA HIS A 43 41.65 15.94 -10.33
C HIS A 43 41.56 14.42 -10.46
N ARG A 44 42.59 13.73 -9.93
CA ARG A 44 42.63 12.26 -9.83
C ARG A 44 42.47 11.82 -8.38
N TRP A 45 41.69 10.77 -8.18
CA TRP A 45 41.49 10.12 -6.89
C TRP A 45 42.11 8.73 -6.92
N ASP A 46 42.80 8.33 -5.85
CA ASP A 46 43.39 6.98 -5.71
C ASP A 46 44.22 6.55 -6.93
N GLU A 47 45.03 7.48 -7.43
CA GLU A 47 45.94 7.36 -8.59
C GLU A 47 45.27 7.07 -9.95
N THR A 48 44.09 6.47 -9.99
CA THR A 48 43.48 5.88 -11.19
C THR A 48 42.05 6.34 -11.47
N LEU A 49 41.32 6.83 -10.47
CA LEU A 49 39.93 7.26 -10.64
C LEU A 49 39.88 8.71 -11.11
N VAL A 50 39.12 8.95 -12.17
CA VAL A 50 38.88 10.27 -12.76
C VAL A 50 37.42 10.45 -13.09
N GLU A 51 36.97 11.69 -13.03
CA GLU A 51 35.64 12.09 -13.46
C GLU A 51 35.71 12.59 -14.90
N LEU A 52 34.70 12.21 -15.70
CA LEU A 52 34.56 12.65 -17.09
C LEU A 52 33.62 13.84 -17.16
N ASP A 53 33.94 14.82 -18.01
CA ASP A 53 33.11 15.97 -18.33
C ASP A 53 32.01 15.59 -19.35
N ASN A 54 31.20 14.58 -19.02
CA ASN A 54 30.13 14.12 -19.90
C ASN A 54 28.81 14.87 -19.62
N PRO A 55 28.05 15.22 -20.66
CA PRO A 55 26.71 15.76 -20.45
C PRO A 55 25.78 14.70 -19.84
N LEU A 56 24.82 15.15 -19.05
CA LEU A 56 23.74 14.29 -18.56
C LEU A 56 22.99 13.64 -19.75
N PRO A 57 22.75 12.31 -19.73
CA PRO A 57 22.04 11.64 -20.81
C PRO A 57 20.66 12.27 -21.06
N LYS A 58 20.35 12.57 -22.33
CA LYS A 58 19.10 13.25 -22.71
C LYS A 58 17.85 12.50 -22.24
N TRP A 59 17.86 11.17 -22.34
CA TRP A 59 16.75 10.32 -21.90
C TRP A 59 16.56 10.38 -20.38
N TRP A 60 17.66 10.46 -19.61
CA TRP A 60 17.62 10.53 -18.15
C TRP A 60 17.08 11.89 -17.69
N LYS A 61 17.53 12.98 -18.30
CA LYS A 61 16.94 14.32 -18.07
C LYS A 61 15.45 14.35 -18.43
N GLY A 62 15.10 13.75 -19.58
CA GLY A 62 13.71 13.60 -20.00
C GLY A 62 12.88 12.87 -18.96
N LEU A 63 13.37 11.75 -18.43
CA LEU A 63 12.70 10.97 -17.37
C LEU A 63 12.51 11.80 -16.10
N PHE A 64 13.54 12.54 -15.67
CA PHE A 64 13.43 13.45 -14.52
C PHE A 64 12.28 14.44 -14.70
N TYR A 65 12.20 15.16 -15.82
CA TYR A 65 11.08 16.08 -16.07
C TYR A 65 9.73 15.38 -16.16
N ALA A 66 9.68 14.17 -16.75
CA ALA A 66 8.46 13.37 -16.79
C ALA A 66 7.94 13.04 -15.38
N THR A 67 8.83 12.68 -14.44
CA THR A 67 8.43 12.42 -13.04
C THR A 67 7.89 13.65 -12.34
N VAL A 68 8.42 14.84 -12.62
CA VAL A 68 7.89 16.10 -12.07
C VAL A 68 6.50 16.40 -12.63
N VAL A 69 6.30 16.22 -13.94
CA VAL A 69 4.98 16.37 -14.58
C VAL A 69 3.98 15.37 -14.02
N PHE A 70 4.40 14.11 -13.84
CA PHE A 70 3.57 13.08 -13.21
C PHE A 70 3.18 13.47 -11.78
N ALA A 71 4.14 13.91 -10.96
CA ALA A 71 3.87 14.35 -9.60
C ALA A 71 2.92 15.56 -9.55
N ALA A 72 3.08 16.53 -10.44
CA ALA A 72 2.17 17.67 -10.55
C ALA A 72 0.75 17.23 -10.93
N GLY A 73 0.61 16.32 -11.89
CA GLY A 73 -0.67 15.72 -12.25
C GLY A 73 -1.28 14.92 -11.09
N TYR A 74 -0.47 14.16 -10.36
CA TYR A 74 -0.90 13.38 -9.20
C TYR A 74 -1.43 14.29 -8.08
N PHE A 75 -0.72 15.36 -7.74
CA PHE A 75 -1.16 16.34 -6.73
C PHE A 75 -2.34 17.20 -7.16
N LEU A 76 -2.58 17.33 -8.47
CA LEU A 76 -3.81 17.93 -8.98
C LEU A 76 -5.01 16.99 -8.74
N LEU A 77 -4.83 15.69 -8.96
CA LEU A 77 -5.91 14.71 -8.87
C LEU A 77 -6.22 14.26 -7.43
N TYR A 78 -5.18 14.06 -6.61
CA TYR A 78 -5.25 13.47 -5.28
C TYR A 78 -4.86 14.48 -4.19
N PRO A 79 -5.32 14.29 -2.94
CA PRO A 79 -4.85 15.07 -1.81
C PRO A 79 -3.34 14.85 -1.58
N GLY A 80 -2.61 15.92 -1.25
CA GLY A 80 -1.17 15.84 -0.98
C GLY A 80 -0.45 17.17 -0.85
N VAL A 81 -1.08 18.28 -1.27
CA VAL A 81 -0.55 19.63 -1.12
C VAL A 81 -1.48 20.44 -0.23
N GLY A 82 -1.07 20.76 0.99
CA GLY A 82 -1.92 21.54 1.88
C GLY A 82 -3.22 20.82 2.23
N SER A 83 -4.28 21.61 2.43
CA SER A 83 -5.65 21.12 2.61
C SER A 83 -6.40 20.93 1.29
N TYR A 84 -5.70 20.96 0.15
CA TYR A 84 -6.30 20.71 -1.16
C TYR A 84 -6.73 19.23 -1.28
N ALA A 85 -8.01 19.01 -1.50
CA ALA A 85 -8.60 17.67 -1.58
C ALA A 85 -8.32 16.92 -2.91
N GLY A 86 -7.69 17.58 -3.89
CA GLY A 86 -7.58 17.07 -5.25
C GLY A 86 -8.88 17.21 -6.05
N LEU A 87 -8.79 17.13 -7.37
CA LEU A 87 -9.96 17.15 -8.26
C LEU A 87 -10.86 15.93 -8.07
N LEU A 88 -10.29 14.76 -7.75
CA LEU A 88 -11.05 13.53 -7.56
C LEU A 88 -11.72 13.46 -6.18
N LYS A 89 -11.39 14.37 -5.26
CA LYS A 89 -11.84 14.34 -3.84
C LYS A 89 -11.64 12.97 -3.20
N TRP A 90 -10.61 12.24 -3.63
CA TRP A 90 -10.33 10.89 -3.17
C TRP A 90 -9.83 10.90 -1.72
N THR A 91 -10.20 9.89 -0.95
CA THR A 91 -9.62 9.62 0.38
C THR A 91 -9.46 8.12 0.57
N SER A 92 -8.43 7.69 1.30
CA SER A 92 -8.21 6.27 1.63
C SER A 92 -9.40 5.67 2.40
N VAL A 93 -9.95 6.43 3.35
CA VAL A 93 -11.16 6.03 4.09
C VAL A 93 -12.37 5.90 3.17
N GLY A 94 -12.58 6.84 2.25
CA GLY A 94 -13.69 6.78 1.30
C GLY A 94 -13.57 5.59 0.36
N GLN A 95 -12.36 5.30 -0.13
CA GLN A 95 -12.10 4.11 -0.94
C GLN A 95 -12.36 2.83 -0.13
N HIS A 96 -11.83 2.73 1.08
CA HIS A 96 -12.02 1.55 1.92
C HIS A 96 -13.50 1.30 2.24
N THR A 97 -14.26 2.35 2.59
CA THR A 97 -15.71 2.23 2.82
C THR A 97 -16.45 1.77 1.56
N ALA A 98 -16.06 2.26 0.39
CA ALA A 98 -16.64 1.82 -0.88
C ALA A 98 -16.31 0.34 -1.18
N GLU A 99 -15.07 -0.09 -0.92
CA GLU A 99 -14.64 -1.49 -1.06
C GLU A 99 -15.39 -2.41 -0.11
N LEU A 100 -15.53 -2.04 1.17
CA LEU A 100 -16.33 -2.80 2.15
C LEU A 100 -17.78 -2.91 1.71
N LYS A 101 -18.40 -1.81 1.26
CA LYS A 101 -19.77 -1.83 0.75
C LYS A 101 -19.92 -2.80 -0.43
N GLN A 102 -18.99 -2.78 -1.39
CA GLN A 102 -19.00 -3.72 -2.52
C GLN A 102 -18.82 -5.16 -2.07
N ALA A 103 -17.95 -5.40 -1.08
CA ALA A 103 -17.75 -6.73 -0.49
C ALA A 103 -19.02 -7.21 0.22
N ASP A 104 -19.69 -6.35 0.99
CA ASP A 104 -20.95 -6.67 1.69
C ASP A 104 -22.08 -6.95 0.69
N GLU A 105 -22.22 -6.17 -0.39
CA GLU A 105 -23.20 -6.43 -1.44
C GLU A 105 -22.96 -7.77 -2.13
N ARG A 106 -21.69 -8.16 -2.32
CA ARG A 106 -21.29 -9.40 -2.97
C ARG A 106 -21.40 -10.63 -2.07
N PHE A 107 -20.90 -10.54 -0.85
CA PHE A 107 -20.74 -11.67 0.08
C PHE A 107 -21.80 -11.72 1.16
N GLY A 108 -22.45 -10.60 1.48
CA GLY A 108 -23.51 -10.49 2.47
C GLY A 108 -24.66 -11.48 2.26
N PRO A 109 -25.20 -11.67 1.03
CA PRO A 109 -26.24 -12.66 0.79
C PRO A 109 -25.79 -14.11 1.06
N VAL A 110 -24.53 -14.43 0.74
CA VAL A 110 -23.95 -15.75 1.00
C VAL A 110 -23.79 -15.98 2.51
N LEU A 111 -23.26 -14.99 3.22
CA LEU A 111 -23.12 -15.07 4.68
C LEU A 111 -24.48 -15.11 5.39
N ALA A 112 -25.45 -14.31 4.94
CA ALA A 112 -26.81 -14.27 5.50
C ALA A 112 -27.54 -15.61 5.31
N LYS A 113 -27.34 -16.29 4.18
CA LYS A 113 -27.86 -17.65 3.96
C LYS A 113 -27.40 -18.59 5.07
N TYR A 114 -26.10 -18.63 5.37
CA TYR A 114 -25.56 -19.51 6.40
C TYR A 114 -25.88 -19.05 7.83
N ALA A 115 -25.95 -17.74 8.07
CA ALA A 115 -26.32 -17.19 9.37
C ALA A 115 -27.77 -17.54 9.78
N GLY A 116 -28.66 -17.77 8.82
CA GLY A 116 -30.04 -18.20 9.07
C GLY A 116 -30.22 -19.71 9.24
N MET A 117 -29.19 -20.52 8.97
CA MET A 117 -29.23 -21.98 9.11
C MET A 117 -28.81 -22.41 10.52
N ARG A 118 -29.26 -23.59 10.95
CA ARG A 118 -28.70 -24.19 12.18
C ARG A 118 -27.26 -24.62 11.94
N ILE A 119 -26.45 -24.63 13.01
CA ILE A 119 -25.03 -25.01 12.93
C ILE A 119 -24.86 -26.42 12.33
N GLU A 120 -25.74 -27.38 12.65
CA GLU A 120 -25.66 -28.73 12.09
C GLU A 120 -25.88 -28.75 10.58
N GLU A 121 -26.79 -27.91 10.09
CA GLU A 121 -27.08 -27.79 8.66
C GLU A 121 -25.92 -27.12 7.91
N VAL A 122 -25.29 -26.11 8.52
CA VAL A 122 -24.08 -25.47 7.99
C VAL A 122 -22.92 -26.47 7.97
N ALA A 123 -22.76 -27.26 9.03
CA ALA A 123 -21.66 -28.21 9.19
C ALA A 123 -21.66 -29.33 8.15
N VAL A 124 -22.83 -29.73 7.62
CA VAL A 124 -22.95 -30.76 6.58
C VAL A 124 -22.97 -30.19 5.16
N ASN A 125 -23.12 -28.86 4.98
CA ASN A 125 -23.13 -28.24 3.66
C ASN A 125 -21.69 -28.16 3.07
N PRO A 126 -21.42 -28.76 1.90
CA PRO A 126 -20.06 -28.84 1.37
C PRO A 126 -19.46 -27.48 1.03
N GLU A 127 -20.26 -26.52 0.54
CA GLU A 127 -19.79 -25.16 0.23
C GLU A 127 -19.42 -24.38 1.50
N ALA A 128 -20.24 -24.49 2.55
CA ALA A 128 -19.98 -23.87 3.84
C ALA A 128 -18.73 -24.44 4.51
N ARG A 129 -18.53 -25.77 4.41
CA ARG A 129 -17.32 -26.41 4.93
C ARG A 129 -16.06 -25.92 4.23
N GLU A 130 -16.11 -25.72 2.91
CA GLU A 130 -14.95 -25.19 2.18
C GLU A 130 -14.63 -23.76 2.59
N MET A 131 -15.66 -22.90 2.70
CA MET A 131 -15.50 -21.56 3.27
C MET A 131 -14.92 -21.61 4.69
N GLY A 132 -15.44 -22.51 5.54
CA GLY A 132 -14.96 -22.73 6.90
C GLY A 132 -13.48 -23.15 6.96
N LYS A 133 -13.00 -23.98 6.02
CA LYS A 133 -11.58 -24.32 5.92
C LYS A 133 -10.71 -23.11 5.61
N HIS A 134 -11.13 -22.22 4.71
CA HIS A 134 -10.37 -21.00 4.43
C HIS A 134 -10.28 -20.10 5.68
N LEU A 135 -11.39 -19.95 6.42
CA LEU A 135 -11.42 -19.23 7.69
C LEU A 135 -10.51 -19.90 8.73
N TRP A 136 -10.55 -21.23 8.84
CA TRP A 136 -9.70 -22.02 9.72
C TRP A 136 -8.22 -21.73 9.47
N LEU A 137 -7.79 -21.85 8.21
CA LEU A 137 -6.41 -21.61 7.78
C LEU A 137 -5.91 -20.20 8.15
N THR A 138 -6.80 -19.22 8.15
CA THR A 138 -6.46 -17.82 8.40
C THR A 138 -6.46 -17.47 9.89
N TYR A 139 -7.40 -18.01 10.67
CA TYR A 139 -7.69 -17.51 12.03
C TYR A 139 -7.45 -18.52 13.15
N CYS A 140 -7.44 -19.82 12.86
CA CYS A 140 -7.45 -20.87 13.88
C CYS A 140 -6.21 -21.75 13.88
N THR A 141 -5.55 -21.91 12.73
CA THR A 141 -4.41 -22.83 12.57
C THR A 141 -3.20 -22.50 13.43
N GLN A 142 -3.01 -21.23 13.78
CA GLN A 142 -1.85 -20.81 14.59
C GLN A 142 -1.84 -21.51 15.96
N CYS A 143 -3.01 -21.83 16.51
CA CYS A 143 -3.15 -22.51 17.79
C CYS A 143 -3.50 -24.00 17.62
N HIS A 144 -4.46 -24.31 16.73
CA HIS A 144 -5.04 -25.65 16.63
C HIS A 144 -4.48 -26.49 15.47
N GLY A 145 -3.48 -25.99 14.76
CA GLY A 145 -2.82 -26.70 13.66
C GLY A 145 -3.62 -26.70 12.34
N PRO A 146 -2.93 -26.98 11.21
CA PRO A 146 -3.54 -26.97 9.87
C PRO A 146 -4.61 -28.05 9.68
N ASP A 147 -4.51 -29.17 10.40
CA ASP A 147 -5.43 -30.32 10.33
C ASP A 147 -6.43 -30.35 11.50
N ALA A 148 -6.49 -29.27 12.29
CA ALA A 148 -7.26 -29.16 13.53
C ALA A 148 -6.85 -30.14 14.64
N GLY A 149 -5.65 -30.74 14.55
CA GLY A 149 -5.13 -31.72 15.50
C GLY A 149 -4.60 -31.17 16.83
N GLY A 150 -4.49 -29.85 16.98
CA GLY A 150 -3.95 -29.23 18.19
C GLY A 150 -2.43 -29.31 18.34
N ASN A 151 -1.94 -28.94 19.52
CA ASN A 151 -0.54 -29.06 19.94
C ASN A 151 -0.47 -29.05 21.49
N THR A 152 0.70 -29.19 22.09
CA THR A 152 0.87 -29.04 23.54
C THR A 152 0.27 -27.71 24.01
N GLY A 153 -0.77 -27.78 24.85
CA GLY A 153 -1.50 -26.61 25.36
C GLY A 153 -2.71 -26.17 24.54
N PHE A 154 -2.97 -26.78 23.37
CA PHE A 154 -4.10 -26.46 22.49
C PHE A 154 -4.89 -27.72 22.11
N PRO A 155 -6.22 -27.75 22.36
CA PRO A 155 -7.05 -28.91 22.08
C PRO A 155 -7.02 -29.39 20.62
N ASN A 156 -7.15 -30.70 20.46
CA ASN A 156 -7.49 -31.33 19.19
C ASN A 156 -8.99 -31.15 18.93
N LEU A 157 -9.36 -30.51 17.82
CA LEU A 157 -10.77 -30.20 17.50
C LEU A 157 -11.42 -31.21 16.53
N ARG A 158 -10.70 -32.27 16.14
CA ARG A 158 -11.23 -33.34 15.27
C ARG A 158 -11.55 -34.64 16.02
N ASP A 159 -11.23 -34.74 17.31
CA ASP A 159 -11.59 -35.91 18.11
C ASP A 159 -12.97 -35.74 18.78
N GLY A 160 -13.34 -36.74 19.59
CA GLY A 160 -14.61 -36.75 20.31
C GLY A 160 -14.55 -36.11 21.70
N ASP A 161 -13.39 -35.62 22.14
CA ASP A 161 -13.15 -35.24 23.54
C ASP A 161 -13.26 -33.72 23.73
N TRP A 162 -14.48 -33.25 24.01
CA TRP A 162 -14.79 -31.83 24.14
C TRP A 162 -14.84 -31.37 25.60
N ILE A 163 -13.89 -30.52 26.00
CA ILE A 163 -13.80 -29.98 27.37
C ILE A 163 -14.93 -29.01 27.76
N TRP A 164 -15.63 -28.43 26.77
CA TRP A 164 -16.74 -27.48 26.99
C TRP A 164 -18.07 -27.98 26.40
N GLY A 165 -18.16 -29.27 26.04
CA GLY A 165 -19.28 -29.85 25.31
C GLY A 165 -19.09 -29.80 23.80
N GLY A 166 -19.51 -30.87 23.11
CA GLY A 166 -19.35 -31.07 21.66
C GLY A 166 -20.68 -31.21 20.91
N SER A 167 -21.80 -30.85 21.54
CA SER A 167 -23.07 -30.71 20.85
C SER A 167 -23.02 -29.47 19.95
N ALA A 168 -23.35 -29.65 18.68
CA ALA A 168 -23.66 -28.55 17.78
C ALA A 168 -25.00 -27.89 18.14
#